data_AF-I4ELL7-F1
#
_entry.id   AF-I4ELL7-F1
#
_cell.length_a   1.000
_cell.length_b   1.000
_cell.length_c   1.000
_cell.angle_alpha   90.00
_cell.angle_beta   90.00
_cell.angle_gamma   90.00
#
_symmetry.space_group_name_H-M   'P 1'
#
loop_
_entity.id
_entity.type
_entity.pdbx_description
1 polymer ?
#
loop_
_entity_poly.entity_id
_entity_poly.type
_entity_poly.pdbx_seq_one_letter_code
_entity_poly.pdbx_strand_id
1 'polypeptide(L)'
;MAYSERAIERRRCTGTTKAGDPCQAWAVWDDPRQLCVQHAGRGQRGPRSGVRKSERTHYQPCTCIAYAWPHRPASGLCCWPDPPRYRSLIPPSTHSWPRVTPEMRQLQRMLSQRWGYWGNPRSRRWKIYG
;
A
#
# COMPACT_ATOMS: atom_id res chain seq x y z
N MET A 1 2.94 -19.09 2.89
CA MET A 1 2.04 -18.16 3.59
C MET A 1 2.81 -16.88 3.86
N ALA A 2 2.29 -15.69 3.53
CA ALA A 2 3.04 -14.43 3.60
C ALA A 2 3.22 -13.88 5.04
N TYR A 3 2.59 -14.51 6.03
CA TYR A 3 2.60 -14.10 7.43
C TYR A 3 2.96 -15.33 8.28
N SER A 4 3.95 -15.20 9.17
CA SER A 4 4.20 -16.19 10.22
C SER A 4 3.07 -16.20 11.24
N GLU A 5 2.94 -17.24 12.05
CA GLU A 5 1.91 -17.31 13.10
C GLU A 5 2.01 -16.12 14.07
N ARG A 6 3.23 -15.72 14.44
CA ARG A 6 3.47 -14.53 15.28
C ARG A 6 3.05 -13.23 14.60
N ALA A 7 3.20 -13.14 13.27
CA ALA A 7 2.72 -12.01 12.49
C ALA A 7 1.19 -11.93 12.50
N ILE A 8 0.54 -13.09 12.35
CA ILE A 8 -0.91 -13.21 12.41
C ILE A 8 -1.40 -12.77 13.79
N GLU A 9 -0.81 -13.31 14.86
CA GLU A 9 -1.18 -13.00 16.23
C GLU A 9 -1.07 -11.50 16.53
N ARG A 10 0.07 -10.87 16.20
CA ARG A 10 0.29 -9.42 16.36
C ARG A 10 -0.66 -8.55 15.56
N ARG A 11 -1.20 -9.09 14.46
CA ARG A 11 -2.04 -8.33 13.54
C ARG A 11 -3.53 -8.59 13.78
N ARG A 12 -3.93 -9.62 14.53
CA ARG A 12 -5.36 -9.93 14.76
C ARG A 12 -6.01 -8.89 15.64
N CYS A 13 -7.19 -8.41 15.28
CA CYS A 13 -7.97 -7.52 16.13
C CYS A 13 -8.30 -8.19 17.48
N THR A 14 -8.11 -7.49 18.59
CA THR A 14 -8.49 -7.95 19.93
C THR A 14 -9.96 -7.68 20.28
N GLY A 15 -10.67 -6.94 19.43
CA GLY A 15 -12.10 -6.63 19.64
C GLY A 15 -13.01 -7.83 19.41
N THR A 16 -14.22 -7.76 19.95
CA THR A 16 -15.28 -8.76 19.77
C THR A 16 -16.41 -8.22 18.90
N THR A 17 -17.12 -9.11 18.20
CA THR A 17 -18.33 -8.76 17.45
C THR A 17 -19.48 -8.45 18.40
N LYS A 18 -20.59 -7.92 17.87
CA LYS A 18 -21.81 -7.71 18.66
C LYS A 18 -22.40 -9.02 19.22
N ALA A 19 -22.11 -10.15 18.59
CA ALA A 19 -22.54 -11.48 19.04
C ALA A 19 -21.61 -12.09 20.10
N GLY A 20 -20.47 -11.45 20.40
CA GLY A 20 -19.48 -11.92 21.37
C GLY A 20 -18.28 -12.64 20.76
N ASP A 21 -18.33 -13.01 19.48
CA ASP A 21 -17.23 -13.72 18.82
C ASP A 21 -15.96 -12.88 18.63
N PRO A 22 -14.77 -13.48 18.57
CA PRO A 22 -13.52 -12.77 18.25
C PRO A 22 -13.55 -12.15 16.85
N CYS A 23 -13.10 -10.90 16.73
CA CYS A 23 -12.99 -10.23 15.45
C CYS A 23 -11.93 -10.88 14.55
N GLN A 24 -12.30 -11.21 13.31
CA GLN A 24 -11.39 -11.81 12.32
C GLN A 24 -10.64 -10.76 11.48
N ALA A 25 -10.87 -9.47 11.71
CA ALA A 25 -10.21 -8.41 10.94
C ALA A 25 -8.76 -8.20 11.42
N TRP A 26 -7.94 -7.64 10.53
CA TRP A 26 -6.62 -7.18 10.90
C TRP A 26 -6.70 -5.85 11.65
N ALA A 27 -5.92 -5.73 12.72
CA ALA A 27 -5.63 -4.50 13.43
C ALA A 27 -5.01 -3.46 12.49
N VAL A 28 -5.29 -2.19 12.80
CA VAL A 28 -4.55 -1.07 12.22
C VAL A 28 -3.08 -1.22 12.61
N TRP A 29 -2.18 -0.90 11.68
CA TRP A 29 -0.74 -0.94 11.95
C TRP A 29 -0.41 -0.02 13.15
N ASP A 30 0.40 -0.54 14.07
CA ASP A 30 0.85 0.13 15.29
C ASP A 30 -0.27 0.67 16.19
N ASP A 31 -1.51 0.17 16.07
CA ASP A 31 -2.56 0.51 17.03
C ASP A 31 -2.22 -0.12 18.39
N PRO A 32 -2.06 0.70 19.45
CA PRO A 32 -1.57 0.21 20.75
C PRO A 32 -2.55 -0.74 21.43
N ARG A 33 -3.82 -0.73 21.02
CA ARG A 33 -4.88 -1.62 21.52
C ARG A 33 -5.08 -2.84 20.63
N GLN A 34 -4.33 -2.93 19.52
CA GLN A 34 -4.43 -3.98 18.51
C GLN A 34 -5.86 -4.09 17.95
N LEU A 35 -6.50 -2.96 17.63
CA LEU A 35 -7.87 -2.90 17.11
C LEU A 35 -7.92 -2.65 15.60
N CYS A 36 -8.91 -3.26 14.94
CA CYS A 36 -9.18 -3.00 13.52
C CYS A 36 -9.79 -1.60 13.31
N VAL A 37 -9.87 -1.15 12.06
CA VAL A 37 -10.42 0.18 11.70
C VAL A 37 -11.78 0.46 12.35
N GLN A 38 -12.66 -0.55 12.41
CA GLN A 38 -13.99 -0.39 13.00
C GLN A 38 -13.96 -0.33 14.53
N HIS A 39 -13.26 -1.27 15.18
CA HIS A 39 -13.14 -1.30 16.64
C HIS A 39 -12.32 -0.14 17.21
N ALA A 40 -11.38 0.40 16.42
CA ALA A 40 -10.63 1.61 16.75
C ALA A 40 -11.43 2.91 16.53
N GLY A 41 -12.69 2.83 16.06
CA GLY A 41 -13.53 4.00 15.80
C GLY A 41 -13.10 4.85 14.60
N ARG A 42 -12.20 4.34 13.75
CA ARG A 42 -11.69 5.03 12.55
C ARG A 42 -12.49 4.71 11.28
N GLY A 43 -13.43 3.77 11.37
CA GLY A 43 -14.30 3.41 10.27
C GLY A 43 -15.38 4.45 10.01
N GLN A 44 -15.69 4.66 8.75
CA GLN A 44 -16.78 5.54 8.34
C GLN A 44 -18.13 4.97 8.84
N ARG A 45 -18.91 5.79 9.55
CA ARG A 45 -20.29 5.49 9.94
C ARG A 45 -21.25 6.18 8.95
N GLY A 46 -22.31 5.49 8.54
CA GLY A 46 -23.34 6.03 7.65
C GLY A 46 -23.08 5.85 6.14
N PRO A 47 -23.90 6.50 5.28
CA PRO A 47 -23.82 6.35 3.83
C PRO A 47 -22.45 6.76 3.29
N ARG A 48 -21.91 5.98 2.34
CA ARG A 48 -20.60 6.25 1.74
C ARG A 48 -20.65 7.55 0.94
N SER A 49 -19.94 8.57 1.37
CA SER A 49 -19.65 9.75 0.53
C SER A 49 -18.86 9.31 -0.71
N GLY A 50 -19.29 9.71 -1.92
CA GLY A 50 -18.83 9.18 -3.21
C GLY A 50 -17.33 9.30 -3.54
N VAL A 51 -16.54 9.98 -2.72
CA VAL A 51 -15.09 10.11 -2.91
C VAL A 51 -14.35 9.40 -1.78
N ARG A 52 -13.89 8.17 -2.01
CA ARG A 52 -12.94 7.50 -1.11
C ARG A 52 -11.59 8.18 -1.23
N LYS A 53 -11.20 9.00 -0.25
CA LYS A 53 -9.79 9.31 -0.07
C LYS A 53 -9.11 8.02 0.41
N SER A 54 -8.30 7.40 -0.44
CA SER A 54 -7.49 6.27 -0.02
C SER A 54 -6.37 6.80 0.86
N GLU A 55 -6.57 6.81 2.17
CA GLU A 55 -5.46 7.05 3.09
C GLU A 55 -4.51 5.85 3.00
N ARG A 56 -3.22 6.13 2.78
CA ARG A 56 -2.23 5.07 2.76
C ARG A 56 -2.12 4.51 4.18
N THR A 57 -2.05 3.19 4.29
CA THR A 57 -1.77 2.57 5.58
C THR A 57 -0.43 3.06 6.10
N HIS A 58 -0.43 3.68 7.28
CA HIS A 58 0.78 4.10 7.98
C HIS A 58 1.41 2.88 8.66
N TYR A 59 2.66 2.58 8.33
CA TYR A 59 3.47 1.55 8.97
C TYR A 59 4.94 2.01 8.92
N GLN A 60 5.72 1.63 9.93
CA GLN A 60 7.18 1.80 9.83
C GLN A 60 7.75 0.84 8.78
N PRO A 61 8.50 1.32 7.78
CA PRO A 61 9.16 0.43 6.82
C PRO A 61 10.11 -0.53 7.52
N CYS A 62 10.07 -1.80 7.12
CA CYS A 62 11.02 -2.82 7.55
C CYS A 62 12.32 -2.70 6.74
N THR A 63 13.45 -2.88 7.41
CA THR A 63 14.81 -2.87 6.82
C THR A 63 15.52 -4.22 6.98
N CYS A 64 14.77 -5.30 7.19
CA CYS A 64 15.36 -6.63 7.37
C CYS A 64 16.09 -7.14 6.11
N ILE A 65 16.94 -8.15 6.30
CA ILE A 65 17.80 -8.74 5.25
C ILE A 65 17.05 -9.35 4.06
N ALA A 66 15.72 -9.49 4.13
CA ALA A 66 14.90 -10.02 3.05
C ALA A 66 15.07 -9.21 1.75
N TYR A 67 15.28 -7.90 1.87
CA TYR A 67 15.45 -6.97 0.75
C TYR A 67 16.55 -5.97 1.06
N ALA A 68 17.28 -5.54 0.03
CA ALA A 68 18.30 -4.50 0.14
C ALA A 68 17.72 -3.07 0.21
N TRP A 69 16.40 -2.92 0.28
CA TRP A 69 15.69 -1.65 0.36
C TRP A 69 14.60 -1.70 1.45
N PRO A 70 14.21 -0.54 2.02
CA PRO A 70 13.08 -0.47 2.93
C PRO A 70 11.79 -0.97 2.27
N HIS A 71 11.04 -1.82 2.96
CA HIS A 71 9.83 -2.47 2.44
C HIS A 71 8.71 -2.50 3.48
N ARG A 72 7.49 -2.87 3.06
CA ARG A 72 6.38 -3.05 3.99
C ARG A 72 6.64 -4.27 4.89
N PRO A 73 6.47 -4.18 6.22
CA PRO A 73 6.60 -5.36 7.07
C PRO A 73 5.65 -6.47 6.63
N ALA A 74 6.12 -7.72 6.72
CA ALA A 74 5.39 -8.91 6.29
C ALA A 74 4.94 -8.87 4.81
N SER A 75 5.80 -8.31 3.93
CA SER A 75 5.63 -8.39 2.48
C SER A 75 6.63 -9.36 1.85
N GLY A 76 6.16 -10.18 0.91
CA GLY A 76 7.03 -11.05 0.10
C GLY A 76 7.89 -11.99 0.94
N LEU A 77 9.22 -11.81 0.91
CA LEU A 77 10.20 -12.61 1.66
C LEU A 77 10.36 -12.18 3.13
N CYS A 78 9.78 -11.04 3.52
CA CYS A 78 9.82 -10.57 4.90
C CYS A 78 8.89 -11.40 5.78
N CYS A 79 9.46 -12.09 6.78
CA CYS A 79 8.70 -12.90 7.73
C CYS A 79 8.36 -12.16 9.04
N TRP A 80 8.36 -10.81 9.03
CA TRP A 80 8.11 -10.00 10.23
C TRP A 80 6.97 -10.57 11.10
N PRO A 81 7.14 -10.69 12.43
CA PRO A 81 8.28 -10.22 13.22
C PRO A 81 9.48 -11.17 13.21
N ASP A 82 9.36 -12.33 12.57
CA ASP A 82 10.39 -13.35 12.55
C ASP A 82 11.47 -13.04 11.51
N PRO A 83 12.69 -13.57 11.67
CA PRO A 83 13.74 -13.41 10.68
C PRO A 83 13.31 -14.03 9.34
N PRO A 84 13.68 -13.41 8.20
CA PRO A 84 13.35 -13.94 6.89
C PRO A 84 14.12 -15.23 6.61
N ARG A 85 13.49 -16.16 5.89
CA ARG A 85 14.11 -17.43 5.50
C ARG A 85 14.99 -17.31 4.25
N TYR A 86 14.70 -16.32 3.41
CA TYR A 86 15.38 -16.08 2.16
C TYR A 86 15.59 -14.59 1.96
N ARG A 87 16.59 -14.23 1.16
CA ARG A 87 16.84 -12.85 0.74
C ARG A 87 16.67 -12.70 -0.77
N SER A 88 16.15 -11.55 -1.18
CA SER A 88 16.12 -11.15 -2.57
C SER A 88 17.55 -10.91 -3.06
N LEU A 89 17.89 -11.49 -4.21
CA LEU A 89 19.15 -11.22 -4.91
C LEU A 89 19.04 -10.06 -5.89
N ILE A 90 17.81 -9.56 -6.12
CA ILE A 90 17.59 -8.38 -6.95
C ILE A 90 18.31 -7.21 -6.28
N PRO A 91 19.21 -6.50 -6.97
CA PRO A 91 19.86 -5.32 -6.44
C PRO A 91 18.85 -4.16 -6.27
N PRO A 92 19.11 -3.19 -5.39
CA PRO A 92 18.32 -1.97 -5.34
C PRO A 92 18.23 -1.31 -6.72
N SER A 93 17.05 -0.80 -7.07
CA SER A 93 16.88 -0.02 -8.30
C SER A 93 17.85 1.17 -8.31
N THR A 94 18.62 1.31 -9.39
CA THR A 94 19.53 2.44 -9.62
C THR A 94 18.83 3.62 -10.31
N HIS A 95 17.59 3.43 -10.77
CA HIS A 95 16.87 4.48 -11.48
C HIS A 95 16.35 5.57 -10.53
N SER A 96 16.94 6.75 -10.60
CA SER A 96 16.32 7.99 -10.13
C SER A 96 15.44 8.55 -11.24
N TRP A 97 14.12 8.49 -11.08
CA TRP A 97 13.22 9.21 -11.98
C TRP A 97 13.49 10.72 -11.84
N PRO A 98 13.64 11.47 -12.94
CA PRO A 98 13.78 12.93 -12.85
C PRO A 98 12.57 13.49 -12.10
N ARG A 99 12.82 14.34 -11.09
CA ARG A 99 11.73 14.97 -10.35
C ARG A 99 10.91 15.81 -11.33
N VAL A 100 9.60 15.59 -11.36
CA VAL A 100 8.71 16.40 -12.21
C VAL A 100 8.71 17.83 -11.68
N THR A 101 9.34 18.74 -12.43
CA THR A 101 9.39 20.16 -12.06
C THR A 101 8.01 20.81 -12.23
N PRO A 102 7.74 21.95 -11.58
CA PRO A 102 6.52 22.72 -11.82
C PRO A 102 6.34 23.08 -13.31
N GLU A 103 7.44 23.42 -13.98
CA GLU A 103 7.50 23.72 -15.42
C GLU A 103 7.11 22.51 -16.28
N MET A 104 7.64 21.32 -15.97
CA MET A 104 7.24 20.07 -16.64
C MET A 104 5.74 19.77 -16.46
N ARG A 105 5.18 20.05 -15.26
CA ARG A 105 3.74 19.91 -15.01
C ARG A 105 2.92 20.91 -15.81
N GLN A 106 3.38 22.14 -15.96
CA GLN A 106 2.72 23.17 -16.75
C GLN A 106 2.76 22.83 -18.23
N LEU A 107 3.92 22.41 -18.75
CA LEU A 107 4.10 21.93 -20.12
C LEU A 107 3.19 20.74 -20.42
N GLN A 108 3.14 19.74 -19.52
CA GLN A 108 2.24 18.59 -19.68
C GLN A 108 0.77 19.04 -19.74
N ARG A 109 0.36 19.97 -18.88
CA ARG A 109 -1.01 20.52 -18.87
C ARG A 109 -1.33 21.27 -20.16
N MET A 110 -0.40 22.10 -20.65
CA MET A 110 -0.55 22.83 -21.92
C MET A 110 -0.63 21.88 -23.12
N LEU A 111 0.22 20.85 -23.17
CA LEU A 111 0.20 19.85 -24.24
C LEU A 111 -1.09 19.01 -24.21
N SER A 112 -1.59 18.63 -23.02
CA SER A 112 -2.88 17.95 -22.88
C SER A 112 -4.04 18.82 -23.36
N GLN A 113 -4.05 20.13 -23.04
CA GLN A 113 -5.10 21.06 -23.47
C GLN A 113 -5.04 21.36 -24.97
N ARG A 114 -3.84 21.54 -25.53
CA ARG A 114 -3.65 21.92 -26.93
C ARG A 114 -3.79 20.76 -27.91
N TRP A 115 -3.37 19.56 -27.52
CA TRP A 115 -3.25 18.41 -28.43
C TRP A 115 -3.97 17.14 -27.93
N GLY A 116 -4.72 17.22 -26.84
CA GLY A 116 -5.37 16.03 -26.24
C GLY A 116 -4.38 14.98 -25.73
N TYR A 117 -3.13 15.36 -25.46
CA TYR A 117 -2.07 14.42 -25.12
C TYR A 117 -2.17 13.95 -23.66
N TRP A 118 -2.69 12.74 -23.44
CA TRP A 118 -2.65 12.05 -22.15
C TRP A 118 -1.39 11.18 -22.12
N GLY A 119 -0.36 11.64 -21.41
CA GLY A 119 0.97 11.04 -21.42
C GLY A 119 1.00 9.58 -20.95
N ASN A 120 1.10 8.65 -21.91
CA ASN A 120 1.83 7.38 -21.79
C ASN A 120 2.11 6.79 -23.19
N PRO A 121 3.36 6.69 -23.67
CA PRO A 121 3.65 6.12 -24.99
C PRO A 121 3.39 4.60 -25.09
N ARG A 122 3.08 3.90 -23.99
CA ARG A 122 2.85 2.44 -23.98
C ARG A 122 1.40 1.98 -24.05
N SER A 123 0.41 2.89 -24.15
CA SER A 123 -1.01 2.51 -24.11
C SER A 123 -1.79 2.82 -25.39
N ARG A 124 -1.15 2.77 -26.57
CA ARG A 124 -1.88 2.76 -27.85
C ARG A 124 -1.94 1.34 -28.39
N ARG A 125 -2.94 0.59 -27.93
CA ARG A 125 -3.47 -0.57 -28.64
C ARG A 125 -4.15 -0.01 -29.89
N TRP A 126 -3.62 -0.38 -31.06
CA TRP A 126 -4.14 -0.01 -32.37
C TRP A 126 -5.64 -0.24 -32.49
N LYS A 127 -6.36 0.75 -33.01
CA LYS A 127 -7.60 0.54 -33.77
C LYS A 127 -7.52 1.42 -35.02
N ILE A 128 -7.12 0.80 -36.11
CA ILE A 128 -7.39 1.28 -37.47
C ILE A 128 -8.88 0.97 -37.69
N TYR A 129 -9.69 1.99 -37.98
CA TYR A 129 -10.97 1.78 -38.64
C TYR A 129 -10.82 2.40 -40.04
N GLY A 130 -11.00 1.56 -41.06
CA GLY A 130 -11.31 1.99 -42.42
C GLY A 130 -12.79 2.26 -42.57
#